data_AF-A0A0C9YPQ0-F1
#
_entry.id   AF-A0A0C9YPQ0-F1
#
_cell.length_a   1.000
_cell.length_b   1.000
_cell.length_c   1.000
_cell.angle_alpha   90.00
_cell.angle_beta   90.00
_cell.angle_gamma   90.00
#
_symmetry.space_group_name_H-M   'P 1'
#
loop_
_entity.id
_entity.type
_entity.pdbx_description
1 polymer ?
#
loop_
_entity_poly.entity_id
_entity_poly.type
_entity_poly.pdbx_seq_one_letter_code
_entity_poly.pdbx_strand_id
1 'polypeptide(L)'
;MSSSPYEFQYNPSLPSEETIVAHCLRLGFVRGTTIVDPSTKSVIAWIKYGPNVTIDEARTQDWTAKALRDVGASDLQVPRVFHAFTAEYYGCSIGYIAMEFIEVAMKKPWDDFSQTVVRKIAYPHQRSDGAAALLSASGSLVQYGPKPVALPSGVSRRMNGS
;
A
#
# COMPACT_ATOMS: atom_id res chain seq x y z
N MET A 1 -19.41 2.08 -15.75
CA MET A 1 -18.40 1.83 -14.69
C MET A 1 -17.63 3.13 -14.53
N SER A 2 -17.76 3.80 -13.39
CA SER A 2 -17.17 5.12 -13.17
C SER A 2 -15.66 4.98 -13.04
N SER A 3 -14.90 5.67 -13.90
CA SER A 3 -13.48 5.88 -13.65
C SER A 3 -13.34 6.57 -12.29
N SER A 4 -12.40 6.13 -11.47
CA SER A 4 -12.05 6.87 -10.25
C SER A 4 -11.75 8.33 -10.63
N PRO A 5 -12.30 9.33 -9.92
CA PRO A 5 -12.04 10.74 -10.22
C PRO A 5 -10.56 11.14 -10.04
N TYR A 6 -9.73 10.20 -9.55
CA TYR A 6 -8.33 10.42 -9.22
C TYR A 6 -7.35 9.70 -10.15
N GLU A 7 -7.83 9.09 -11.25
CA GLU A 7 -6.99 8.39 -12.23
C GLU A 7 -6.13 7.25 -11.64
N PHE A 8 -6.61 6.64 -10.54
CA PHE A 8 -6.04 5.42 -10.00
C PHE A 8 -6.21 4.25 -10.97
N GLN A 9 -5.37 3.22 -10.82
CA GLN A 9 -5.48 2.06 -11.69
C GLN A 9 -6.78 1.31 -11.40
N TYR A 10 -7.62 1.14 -12.42
CA TYR A 10 -8.85 0.37 -12.26
C TYR A 10 -8.56 -1.11 -11.98
N ASN A 11 -9.18 -1.65 -10.93
CA ASN A 11 -9.19 -3.08 -10.60
C ASN A 11 -10.64 -3.59 -10.59
N PRO A 12 -11.09 -4.34 -11.61
CA PRO A 12 -12.48 -4.81 -11.72
C PRO A 12 -12.84 -5.87 -10.67
N SER A 13 -11.85 -6.50 -10.03
CA SER A 13 -12.06 -7.49 -8.99
C SER A 13 -12.24 -6.85 -7.60
N LEU A 14 -12.05 -5.53 -7.48
CA LEU A 14 -12.24 -4.83 -6.22
C LEU A 14 -13.73 -4.84 -5.84
N PRO A 15 -14.09 -5.25 -4.61
CA PRO A 15 -15.48 -5.22 -4.17
C PRO A 15 -15.96 -3.78 -3.93
N SER A 16 -17.27 -3.60 -3.72
CA SER A 16 -17.86 -2.28 -3.43
C SER A 16 -17.29 -1.67 -2.14
N GLU A 17 -17.33 -0.33 -2.03
CA GLU A 17 -16.90 0.40 -0.84
C GLU A 17 -17.58 -0.12 0.44
N GLU A 18 -18.89 -0.39 0.38
CA GLU A 18 -19.65 -0.97 1.50
C GLU A 18 -19.11 -2.33 1.93
N THR A 19 -18.73 -3.17 0.97
CA THR A 19 -18.15 -4.50 1.25
C THR A 19 -16.76 -4.38 1.87
N ILE A 20 -15.95 -3.42 1.39
CA ILE A 20 -14.62 -3.11 1.96
C ILE A 20 -14.79 -2.66 3.41
N VAL A 21 -15.70 -1.72 3.68
CA VAL A 21 -15.98 -1.21 5.03
C VAL A 21 -16.42 -2.36 5.94
N ALA A 22 -17.42 -3.15 5.54
CA ALA A 22 -17.91 -4.27 6.34
C ALA A 22 -16.80 -5.28 6.69
N HIS A 23 -15.89 -5.57 5.73
CA HIS A 23 -14.73 -6.43 5.98
C HIS A 23 -13.77 -5.83 7.00
N CYS A 24 -13.42 -4.55 6.86
CA CYS A 24 -12.55 -3.82 7.78
C CYS A 24 -13.12 -3.72 9.21
N LEU A 25 -14.43 -3.51 9.34
CA LEU A 25 -15.13 -3.45 10.62
C LEU A 25 -15.08 -4.78 11.36
N ARG A 26 -15.33 -5.89 10.66
CA ARG A 26 -15.28 -7.24 11.23
C ARG A 26 -13.91 -7.58 11.84
N LEU A 27 -12.84 -6.96 11.33
CA LEU A 27 -11.46 -7.21 11.78
C LEU A 27 -10.98 -6.26 12.88
N GLY A 28 -11.78 -5.26 13.28
CA GLY A 28 -11.48 -4.41 14.44
C GLY A 28 -10.35 -3.39 14.23
N PHE A 29 -10.37 -2.63 13.13
CA PHE A 29 -9.41 -1.54 12.84
C PHE A 29 -7.94 -1.92 13.00
N VAL A 30 -7.56 -3.05 12.42
CA VAL A 30 -6.15 -3.37 12.19
C VAL A 30 -5.57 -2.39 11.17
N ARG A 31 -4.29 -1.98 11.30
CA ARG A 31 -3.62 -0.97 10.43
C ARG A 31 -3.57 -1.31 8.92
N GLY A 32 -4.15 -2.43 8.54
CA GLY A 32 -4.53 -2.80 7.19
C GLY A 32 -4.94 -4.27 7.11
N THR A 33 -5.56 -4.67 6.00
CA THR A 33 -6.02 -6.04 5.78
C THR A 33 -6.02 -6.42 4.30
N THR A 34 -5.87 -7.70 3.99
CA THR A 34 -6.06 -8.23 2.64
C THR A 34 -7.55 -8.48 2.37
N ILE A 35 -8.00 -8.15 1.17
CA ILE A 35 -9.22 -8.71 0.56
C ILE A 35 -8.80 -9.88 -0.31
N VAL A 36 -9.47 -11.02 -0.13
CA VAL A 36 -9.16 -12.27 -0.80
C VAL A 36 -10.40 -12.72 -1.57
N ASP A 37 -10.21 -13.15 -2.81
CA ASP A 37 -11.25 -13.79 -3.59
C ASP A 37 -11.61 -15.14 -2.92
N PRO A 38 -12.86 -15.34 -2.47
CA PRO A 38 -13.24 -16.56 -1.79
C PRO A 38 -13.15 -17.81 -2.68
N SER A 39 -13.24 -17.67 -4.00
CA SER A 39 -13.25 -18.76 -4.96
C SER A 39 -11.83 -19.24 -5.30
N THR A 40 -10.91 -18.32 -5.55
CA THR A 40 -9.52 -18.62 -5.97
C THR A 40 -8.52 -18.60 -4.82
N LYS A 41 -8.89 -18.02 -3.66
CA LYS A 41 -8.00 -17.72 -2.53
C LYS A 41 -6.88 -16.73 -2.87
N SER A 42 -6.95 -16.08 -4.02
CA SER A 42 -5.98 -15.06 -4.42
C SER A 42 -6.27 -13.72 -3.73
N VAL A 43 -5.21 -12.98 -3.39
CA VAL A 43 -5.36 -11.63 -2.82
C VAL A 43 -5.78 -10.66 -3.92
N ILE A 44 -6.91 -9.98 -3.72
CA ILE A 44 -7.44 -8.96 -4.63
C ILE A 44 -6.74 -7.62 -4.39
N ALA A 45 -6.62 -7.22 -3.12
CA ALA A 45 -6.04 -5.96 -2.72
C ALA A 45 -5.60 -5.98 -1.25
N TRP A 46 -4.66 -5.11 -0.91
CA TRP A 46 -4.41 -4.64 0.44
C TRP A 46 -5.22 -3.38 0.72
N ILE A 47 -5.88 -3.33 1.87
CA ILE A 47 -6.66 -2.18 2.33
C ILE A 47 -5.92 -1.55 3.49
N LYS A 48 -5.42 -0.32 3.28
CA LYS A 48 -4.99 0.57 4.35
C LYS A 48 -6.18 1.40 4.78
N TYR A 49 -6.43 1.51 6.09
CA TYR A 49 -7.56 2.28 6.59
C TYR A 49 -7.32 2.81 8.00
N GLY A 50 -7.96 3.94 8.32
CA GLY A 50 -7.86 4.56 9.64
C GLY A 50 -8.25 6.04 9.65
N PRO A 51 -8.33 6.67 10.84
CA PRO A 51 -8.75 8.06 10.99
C PRO A 51 -7.75 9.07 10.39
N ASN A 52 -6.50 8.66 10.18
CA ASN A 52 -5.44 9.50 9.61
C ASN A 52 -5.09 9.14 8.16
N VAL A 53 -5.86 8.23 7.54
CA VAL A 53 -5.66 7.83 6.15
C VAL A 53 -6.42 8.81 5.26
N THR A 54 -5.79 9.38 4.25
CA THR A 54 -6.39 10.43 3.43
C THR A 54 -6.34 10.12 1.94
N ILE A 55 -7.19 10.78 1.16
CA ILE A 55 -7.16 10.70 -0.31
C ILE A 55 -5.85 11.30 -0.86
N ASP A 56 -5.31 12.34 -0.23
CA ASP A 56 -4.02 12.94 -0.60
C ASP A 56 -2.84 11.99 -0.36
N GLU A 57 -2.92 11.17 0.69
CA GLU A 57 -1.97 10.08 0.90
C GLU A 57 -2.02 9.08 -0.27
N ALA A 58 -3.21 8.66 -0.69
CA ALA A 58 -3.38 7.75 -1.83
C ALA A 58 -2.80 8.33 -3.13
N ARG A 59 -3.05 9.62 -3.39
CA ARG A 59 -2.48 10.34 -4.54
C ARG A 59 -0.97 10.40 -4.51
N THR A 60 -0.40 10.67 -3.33
CA THR A 60 1.06 10.71 -3.15
C THR A 60 1.68 9.34 -3.40
N GLN A 61 1.07 8.27 -2.89
CA GLN A 61 1.55 6.90 -3.13
C GLN A 61 1.45 6.51 -4.61
N ASP A 62 0.33 6.83 -5.28
CA ASP A 62 0.15 6.56 -6.71
C ASP A 62 1.15 7.32 -7.58
N TRP A 63 1.35 8.62 -7.32
CA TRP A 63 2.36 9.43 -8.00
C TRP A 63 3.76 8.85 -7.81
N THR A 64 4.12 8.47 -6.59
CA THR A 64 5.42 7.87 -6.28
C THR A 64 5.62 6.55 -7.04
N ALA A 65 4.59 5.70 -7.08
CA ALA A 65 4.63 4.44 -7.82
C ALA A 65 4.78 4.66 -9.33
N LYS A 66 4.12 5.67 -9.90
CA LYS A 66 4.26 6.08 -11.31
C LYS A 66 5.68 6.60 -11.58
N ALA A 67 6.16 7.56 -10.79
CA ALA A 67 7.49 8.14 -10.93
C ALA A 67 8.61 7.10 -10.85
N LEU A 68 8.53 6.14 -9.91
CA LEU A 68 9.52 5.07 -9.79
C LEU A 68 9.54 4.13 -11.00
N ARG A 69 8.38 3.87 -11.62
CA ARG A 69 8.31 3.10 -12.87
C ARG A 69 8.91 3.88 -14.04
N ASP A 70 8.63 5.17 -14.12
CA ASP A 70 9.10 6.03 -15.21
C ASP A 70 10.63 6.16 -15.23
N VAL A 71 11.28 6.18 -14.07
CA VAL A 71 12.76 6.17 -13.96
C VAL A 71 13.38 4.77 -14.08
N GLY A 72 12.58 3.75 -14.39
CA GLY A 72 13.06 2.38 -14.59
C GLY A 72 13.57 1.70 -13.32
N ALA A 73 13.02 2.03 -12.14
CA ALA A 73 13.40 1.40 -10.87
C ALA A 73 12.84 -0.04 -10.73
N SER A 74 13.18 -0.93 -11.67
CA SER A 74 12.66 -2.31 -11.77
C SER A 74 12.91 -3.18 -10.54
N ASP A 75 13.95 -2.88 -9.77
CA ASP A 75 14.29 -3.62 -8.55
C ASP A 75 13.36 -3.29 -7.37
N LEU A 76 12.52 -2.25 -7.50
CA LEU A 76 11.57 -1.86 -6.46
C LEU A 76 10.17 -2.31 -6.86
N GLN A 77 9.56 -3.17 -6.04
CA GLN A 77 8.13 -3.42 -6.12
C GLN A 77 7.39 -2.35 -5.32
N VAL A 78 6.56 -1.56 -6.00
CA VAL A 78 5.80 -0.45 -5.41
C VAL A 78 4.32 -0.69 -5.62
N PRO A 79 3.48 -0.68 -4.56
CA PRO A 79 2.06 -0.97 -4.69
C PRO A 79 1.37 0.03 -5.61
N ARG A 80 0.53 -0.48 -6.51
CA ARG A 80 -0.36 0.36 -7.30
C ARG A 80 -1.60 0.70 -6.49
N VAL A 81 -2.02 1.95 -6.52
CA VAL A 81 -3.27 2.36 -5.87
C VAL A 81 -4.42 2.08 -6.83
N PHE A 82 -5.44 1.37 -6.34
CA PHE A 82 -6.63 1.03 -7.11
C PHE A 82 -7.81 1.96 -6.81
N HIS A 83 -7.99 2.31 -5.55
CA HIS A 83 -9.11 3.12 -5.11
C HIS A 83 -8.81 3.83 -3.79
N ALA A 84 -9.42 4.98 -3.56
CA ALA A 84 -9.40 5.64 -2.26
C ALA A 84 -10.73 6.37 -2.01
N PHE A 85 -11.23 6.28 -0.78
CA PHE A 85 -12.51 6.86 -0.36
C PHE A 85 -12.56 7.06 1.15
N THR A 86 -13.60 7.73 1.62
CA THR A 86 -13.88 7.94 3.05
C THR A 86 -15.26 7.38 3.41
N ALA A 87 -15.40 6.80 4.60
CA ALA A 87 -16.69 6.38 5.12
C ALA A 87 -16.86 6.81 6.59
N GLU A 88 -18.09 7.13 6.98
CA GLU A 88 -18.45 7.49 8.35
C GLU A 88 -18.51 6.25 9.25
N TYR A 89 -17.91 6.35 10.44
CA TYR A 89 -17.93 5.31 11.46
C TYR A 89 -18.02 5.93 12.86
N TYR A 90 -19.15 5.73 13.55
CA TYR A 90 -19.46 6.34 14.84
C TYR A 90 -19.21 7.87 14.91
N GLY A 91 -19.54 8.58 13.82
CA GLY A 91 -19.34 10.03 13.71
C GLY A 91 -17.89 10.45 13.47
N CYS A 92 -17.01 9.52 13.11
CA CYS A 92 -15.66 9.78 12.65
C CYS A 92 -15.53 9.38 11.17
N SER A 93 -14.98 10.27 10.35
CA SER A 93 -14.58 9.93 8.98
C SER A 93 -13.33 9.05 9.01
N ILE A 94 -13.42 7.88 8.36
CA ILE A 94 -12.33 6.92 8.20
C ILE A 94 -11.93 6.91 6.74
N GLY A 95 -10.64 7.09 6.45
CA GLY A 95 -10.11 6.92 5.10
C GLY A 95 -9.75 5.47 4.79
N TYR A 96 -9.87 5.12 3.51
CA TYR A 96 -9.57 3.80 2.97
C TYR A 96 -8.75 3.97 1.69
N ILE A 97 -7.70 3.16 1.54
CA ILE A 97 -6.89 3.05 0.32
C ILE A 97 -6.79 1.58 -0.04
N ALA A 98 -7.33 1.21 -1.19
CA ALA A 98 -7.15 -0.10 -1.79
C ALA A 98 -5.96 -0.06 -2.74
N MET A 99 -4.99 -0.96 -2.53
CA MET A 99 -3.75 -1.02 -3.30
C MET A 99 -3.33 -2.46 -3.57
N GLU A 100 -2.44 -2.65 -4.54
CA GLU A 100 -1.83 -3.94 -4.87
C GLU A 100 -1.18 -4.56 -3.64
N PHE A 101 -1.47 -5.81 -3.34
CA PHE A 101 -0.76 -6.53 -2.28
C PHE A 101 0.62 -6.92 -2.77
N ILE A 102 1.65 -6.55 -2.01
CA ILE A 102 3.02 -6.94 -2.32
C ILE A 102 3.53 -7.80 -1.18
N GLU A 103 3.86 -9.05 -1.50
CA GLU A 103 4.46 -9.97 -0.56
C GLU A 103 5.95 -9.60 -0.37
N VAL A 104 6.21 -8.61 0.49
CA VAL A 104 7.58 -8.25 0.83
C VAL A 104 8.05 -9.11 2.00
N ALA A 105 9.02 -10.00 1.76
CA ALA A 105 9.78 -10.64 2.82
C ALA A 105 10.72 -9.61 3.46
N MET A 106 10.22 -8.76 4.36
CA MET A 106 11.06 -7.78 5.04
C MET A 106 12.04 -8.48 6.01
N LYS A 107 13.31 -8.61 5.61
CA LYS A 107 14.42 -8.52 6.57
C LYS A 107 14.55 -7.02 6.92
N LYS A 108 14.44 -6.66 8.21
CA LYS A 108 14.62 -5.26 8.71
C LYS A 108 15.95 -4.63 8.21
N PRO A 109 16.14 -3.28 8.20
CA PRO A 109 15.32 -2.20 8.78
C PRO A 109 14.88 -1.11 7.78
N TRP A 110 13.94 -0.27 8.22
CA TRP A 110 13.24 0.83 7.51
C TRP A 110 14.10 1.78 6.67
N ASP A 111 15.37 1.93 7.01
CA ASP A 111 16.25 2.92 6.41
C ASP A 111 16.63 2.57 4.97
N ASP A 112 16.84 1.29 4.66
CA ASP A 112 17.35 0.90 3.35
C ASP A 112 16.32 1.12 2.24
N PHE A 113 15.04 0.76 2.48
CA PHE A 113 13.97 1.01 1.53
C PHE A 113 13.76 2.52 1.33
N SER A 114 13.66 3.26 2.43
CA SER A 114 13.42 4.70 2.40
C SER A 114 14.57 5.45 1.72
N GLN A 115 15.82 5.11 2.01
CA GLN A 115 16.99 5.65 1.33
C GLN A 115 17.03 5.26 -0.15
N THR A 116 16.66 4.02 -0.49
CA THR A 116 16.67 3.57 -1.90
C THR A 116 15.63 4.32 -2.73
N VAL A 117 14.42 4.54 -2.18
CA VAL A 117 13.38 5.36 -2.83
C VAL A 117 13.89 6.79 -3.05
N VAL A 118 14.45 7.43 -2.02
CA VAL A 118 14.99 8.80 -2.13
C VAL A 118 16.11 8.89 -3.16
N ARG A 119 17.02 7.91 -3.22
CA ARG A 119 18.13 7.89 -4.20
C ARG A 119 17.63 7.71 -5.64
N LYS A 120 16.67 6.79 -5.86
CA LYS A 120 16.22 6.43 -7.22
C LYS A 120 15.34 7.48 -7.87
N ILE A 121 14.63 8.32 -7.10
CA ILE A 121 13.76 9.38 -7.66
C ILE A 121 14.59 10.58 -8.19
N ALA A 122 15.92 10.57 -8.06
CA ALA A 122 16.85 11.58 -8.60
C ALA A 122 16.33 13.00 -8.36
N TYR A 123 16.40 13.47 -7.12
CA TYR A 123 15.95 14.82 -6.76
C TYR A 123 16.81 15.86 -7.50
N PRO A 124 16.28 16.62 -8.48
CA PRO A 124 17.04 17.72 -9.04
C PRO A 124 17.12 18.79 -7.94
N HIS A 125 18.33 18.97 -7.42
CA HIS A 125 18.82 20.11 -6.64
C HIS A 125 17.77 21.03 -5.94
N GLN A 126 17.86 21.08 -4.59
CA GLN A 126 17.35 22.08 -3.64
C GLN A 126 15.90 21.95 -3.11
N ARG A 127 15.77 21.29 -1.93
CA ARG A 127 15.12 21.78 -0.68
C ARG A 127 14.81 20.59 0.23
N SER A 128 15.10 20.72 1.53
CA SER A 128 14.95 19.68 2.57
C SER A 128 13.53 19.11 2.71
N ASP A 129 12.52 19.83 2.26
CA ASP A 129 11.14 19.55 2.67
C ASP A 129 10.49 18.42 1.86
N GLY A 130 10.85 18.26 0.59
CA GLY A 130 10.30 17.17 -0.23
C GLY A 130 10.98 15.82 0.00
N ALA A 131 12.23 15.79 0.49
CA ALA A 131 12.85 14.56 0.97
C ALA A 131 12.10 14.02 2.20
N ALA A 132 11.66 14.89 3.12
CA ALA A 132 10.83 14.49 4.25
C ALA A 132 9.47 13.95 3.81
N ALA A 133 8.84 14.56 2.79
CA ALA A 133 7.59 14.05 2.21
C ALA A 133 7.78 12.66 1.56
N LEU A 134 8.88 12.45 0.84
CA LEU A 134 9.22 11.14 0.25
C LEU A 134 9.58 10.10 1.32
N LEU A 135 10.29 10.47 2.39
CA LEU A 135 10.58 9.59 3.53
C LEU A 135 9.32 9.23 4.31
N SER A 136 8.40 10.17 4.48
CA SER A 136 7.09 9.92 5.07
C SER A 136 6.27 8.97 4.17
N ALA A 137 6.26 9.24 2.86
CA ALA A 137 5.58 8.41 1.88
C ALA A 137 6.19 7.00 1.79
N SER A 138 7.51 6.84 1.89
CA SER A 138 8.17 5.51 1.86
C SER A 138 7.76 4.66 3.06
N GLY A 139 7.60 5.27 4.24
CA GLY A 139 7.02 4.59 5.39
C GLY A 139 5.58 4.12 5.17
N SER A 140 4.82 4.85 4.36
CA SER A 140 3.43 4.53 4.01
C SER A 140 3.28 3.52 2.88
N LEU A 141 4.31 3.31 2.05
CA LEU A 141 4.34 2.31 0.97
C LEU A 141 4.54 0.88 1.48
N VAL A 142 4.98 0.72 2.73
CA VAL A 142 5.18 -0.60 3.33
C VAL A 142 3.88 -1.08 3.97
N GLN A 143 3.41 -2.25 3.53
CA GLN A 143 2.19 -2.88 4.06
C GLN A 143 2.49 -3.51 5.43
N TYR A 144 1.90 -2.96 6.51
CA TYR A 144 2.03 -3.51 7.85
C TYR A 144 0.82 -4.33 8.25
N GLY A 145 1.03 -5.62 8.51
CA GLY A 145 0.09 -6.49 9.22
C GLY A 145 0.62 -6.87 10.62
N PRO A 146 -0.24 -7.05 11.63
CA PRO A 146 0.18 -7.49 12.98
C PRO A 146 0.65 -8.95 13.05
N LYS A 147 0.61 -9.69 11.94
CA LYS A 147 1.08 -11.07 11.86
C LYS A 147 2.24 -11.14 10.85
N PRO A 148 3.29 -11.93 11.11
CA PRO A 148 4.18 -12.36 10.04
C PRO A 148 3.30 -12.93 8.93
N VAL A 149 3.43 -12.42 7.71
CA VAL A 149 2.78 -13.03 6.55
C VAL A 149 3.27 -14.48 6.55
N ALA A 150 2.36 -15.40 6.84
CA ALA A 150 2.67 -16.82 6.70
C ALA A 150 2.98 -17.01 5.22
N LEU A 151 4.23 -17.39 4.93
CA LEU A 151 4.62 -17.76 3.59
C LEU A 151 3.60 -18.77 3.06
N PRO A 152 3.16 -18.66 1.79
CA PRO A 152 2.31 -19.68 1.19
C PRO A 152 2.94 -21.05 1.36
N SER A 153 2.10 -22.04 1.64
CA SER A 153 2.49 -23.45 1.79
C SER A 153 3.29 -23.88 0.55
N GLY A 154 4.61 -24.02 0.71
CA GLY A 154 5.53 -24.38 -0.38
C GLY A 154 6.85 -23.62 -0.40
N VAL A 155 6.96 -22.47 0.29
CA VAL A 155 8.21 -21.69 0.34
C VAL A 155 9.06 -22.12 1.54
N SER A 156 10.07 -22.95 1.29
CA SER A 156 11.02 -23.37 2.33
C SER A 156 12.01 -22.25 2.65
N ARG A 157 12.17 -21.96 3.95
CA ARG A 157 13.12 -20.98 4.47
C ARG A 157 14.54 -21.52 4.26
N ARG A 158 15.24 -21.09 3.20
CA ARG A 158 16.70 -21.29 3.12
C ARG A 158 17.37 -20.51 4.24
N MET A 159 17.68 -21.20 5.33
CA MET A 159 18.60 -20.69 6.35
C MET A 159 20.01 -20.85 5.80
N ASN A 160 20.56 -19.78 5.22
CA ASN A 160 22.00 -19.70 5.03
C ASN A 160 22.61 -19.35 6.39
N GLY A 161 23.31 -20.32 6.97
CA GLY A 161 24.14 -20.11 8.14
C GLY A 161 25.39 -19.33 7.78
N SER A 162 25.72 -18.35 8.61
CA SER A 162 27.07 -17.89 8.94
C SER A 162 26.96 -17.16 10.28
#